data_AF-A0AAD6THT8-F1
#
_entry.id   AF-A0AAD6THT8-F1
#
_cell.length_a   1.000
_cell.length_b   1.000
_cell.length_c   1.000
_cell.angle_alpha   90.00
_cell.angle_beta   90.00
_cell.angle_gamma   90.00
#
_symmetry.space_group_name_H-M   'P 1'
#
loop_
_entity.id
_entity.type
_entity.pdbx_description
1 polymer ?
#
loop_
_entity_poly.entity_id
_entity_poly.type
_entity_poly.pdbx_seq_one_letter_code
_entity_poly.pdbx_strand_id
1 'polypeptide(L)'
;VAFLAGTSTPDECWILAGLGIRFAQAVGAHHRSVYTRLDPLSAEIYKQAFWLLVVQDSIISAFKGSPSITHLTHVDLDLPVSCEHRYWELPNPVQPADKPSISAYFPAYVQLTLIFERIRNAVVRILLVFCDIIPIRFPPQYPVNGQICSEAEIVELE
;
A
#
# COMPACT_ATOMS: atom_id res chain seq x y z
N VAL A 1 6.33 11.47 2.87
CA VAL A 1 5.05 10.72 2.93
C VAL A 1 4.69 10.41 4.38
N ALA A 2 5.34 9.45 5.06
CA ALA A 2 4.98 9.04 6.44
C ALA A 2 4.84 10.17 7.48
N PHE A 3 5.70 11.20 7.44
CA PHE A 3 5.60 12.36 8.35
C PHE A 3 4.25 13.07 8.28
N LEU A 4 3.68 13.24 7.07
CA LEU A 4 2.40 13.94 6.86
C LEU A 4 1.21 13.15 7.39
N ALA A 5 1.33 11.84 7.59
CA ALA A 5 0.25 11.03 8.13
C ALA A 5 -0.11 11.42 9.59
N GLY A 6 0.82 12.02 10.33
CA GLY A 6 0.60 12.48 11.71
C GLY A 6 0.37 13.99 11.86
N THR A 7 0.28 14.73 10.76
CA THR A 7 0.04 16.19 10.78
C THR A 7 -1.45 16.50 10.69
N SER A 8 -1.81 17.79 10.67
CA SER A 8 -3.18 18.25 10.38
C SER A 8 -3.60 18.06 8.91
N THR A 9 -2.73 17.50 8.06
CA THR A 9 -2.98 17.30 6.61
C THR A 9 -2.74 15.84 6.17
N PRO A 10 -3.37 14.84 6.81
CA PRO A 10 -3.14 13.43 6.49
C PRO A 10 -3.57 13.05 5.07
N ASP A 11 -4.50 13.79 4.46
CA ASP A 11 -4.93 13.57 3.09
C ASP A 11 -3.85 13.85 2.04
N GLU A 12 -2.96 14.81 2.31
CA GLU A 12 -1.83 15.13 1.41
C GLU A 12 -0.86 13.96 1.29
N CYS A 13 -0.71 13.17 2.36
CA CYS A 13 0.10 11.96 2.37
C CYS A 13 -0.33 10.98 1.28
N TRP A 14 -1.64 10.77 1.14
CA TRP A 14 -2.22 9.88 0.14
C TRP A 14 -2.00 10.40 -1.29
N ILE A 15 -2.19 11.71 -1.51
CA ILE A 15 -1.96 12.34 -2.81
C ILE A 15 -0.50 12.17 -3.24
N LEU A 16 0.45 12.43 -2.34
CA LEU A 16 1.88 12.31 -2.63
C LEU A 16 2.31 10.86 -2.85
N ALA A 17 1.79 9.92 -2.05
CA ALA A 17 2.03 8.49 -2.26
C ALA A 17 1.54 8.05 -3.65
N GLY A 18 0.33 8.46 -4.03
CA GLY A 18 -0.24 8.16 -5.33
C GLY A 18 0.51 8.78 -6.50
N LEU A 19 0.97 10.02 -6.36
CA LEU A 19 1.80 10.67 -7.35
C LEU A 19 3.13 9.92 -7.54
N GLY A 20 3.78 9.52 -6.44
CA GLY A 20 5.02 8.74 -6.47
C GLY A 20 4.86 7.40 -7.19
N ILE A 21 3.77 6.68 -6.91
CA ILE A 21 3.45 5.43 -7.61
C ILE A 21 3.27 5.64 -9.10
N ARG A 22 2.52 6.68 -9.52
CA ARG A 22 2.29 6.95 -10.94
C ARG A 22 3.60 7.27 -11.67
N PHE A 23 4.51 8.02 -11.04
CA PHE A 23 5.85 8.25 -11.59
C PHE A 23 6.65 6.96 -11.69
N ALA A 24 6.64 6.12 -10.66
CA ALA A 24 7.33 4.84 -10.67
C ALA A 24 6.77 3.90 -11.76
N GLN A 25 5.45 3.88 -11.94
CA GLN A 25 4.80 3.13 -13.02
C GLN A 25 5.14 3.68 -14.40
N ALA A 26 5.20 5.00 -14.57
CA ALA A 26 5.53 5.65 -15.84
C ALA A 26 6.95 5.29 -16.34
N VAL A 27 7.90 5.11 -15.42
CA VAL A 27 9.26 4.66 -15.76
C VAL A 27 9.39 3.13 -15.86
N GLY A 28 8.31 2.39 -15.61
CA GLY A 28 8.30 0.92 -15.67
C GLY A 28 8.89 0.23 -14.44
N ALA A 29 9.03 0.91 -13.30
CA ALA A 29 9.65 0.34 -12.09
C ALA A 29 8.88 -0.86 -11.50
N HIS A 30 7.67 -1.13 -11.97
CA HIS A 30 6.89 -2.32 -11.61
C HIS A 30 7.29 -3.58 -12.39
N HIS A 31 8.21 -3.48 -13.35
CA HIS A 31 8.59 -4.56 -14.25
C HIS A 31 10.10 -4.85 -14.18
N ARG A 32 10.46 -6.14 -14.07
CA ARG A 32 11.86 -6.59 -13.91
C ARG A 32 12.78 -6.15 -15.06
N SER A 33 12.22 -5.94 -16.25
CA SER A 33 12.97 -5.54 -17.45
C SER A 33 13.75 -4.23 -17.28
N VAL A 34 13.23 -3.27 -16.51
CA VAL A 34 13.92 -1.98 -16.28
C VAL A 34 15.23 -2.17 -15.52
N TYR A 35 15.26 -3.12 -14.60
CA TYR A 35 16.39 -3.37 -13.71
C TYR A 35 17.54 -4.10 -14.40
N THR A 36 17.29 -4.83 -15.48
CA THR A 36 18.34 -5.53 -16.26
C THR A 36 19.35 -4.59 -16.92
N ARG A 37 19.00 -3.30 -17.03
CA ARG A 37 19.82 -2.25 -17.66
C ARG A 37 20.59 -1.40 -16.64
N LEU A 38 20.34 -1.61 -15.35
CA LEU A 38 20.96 -0.87 -14.25
C LEU A 38 22.13 -1.66 -13.69
N ASP A 39 23.09 -0.96 -13.08
CA ASP A 39 24.09 -1.60 -12.24
C ASP A 39 23.41 -2.26 -11.01
N PRO A 40 24.00 -3.31 -10.41
CA PRO A 40 23.37 -4.05 -9.32
C PRO A 40 22.96 -3.18 -8.12
N LEU A 41 23.77 -2.17 -7.79
CA LEU A 41 23.53 -1.25 -6.69
C LEU A 41 22.32 -0.37 -6.98
N SER A 42 22.30 0.31 -8.14
CA SER A 42 21.15 1.14 -8.53
C SER A 42 19.89 0.31 -8.68
N ALA A 43 20.00 -0.92 -9.22
CA ALA A 43 18.85 -1.81 -9.36
C ALA A 43 18.19 -2.11 -8.01
N GLU A 44 18.96 -2.43 -6.97
CA GLU A 44 18.41 -2.68 -5.64
C GLU A 44 17.84 -1.42 -4.99
N ILE A 45 18.49 -0.26 -5.14
CA ILE A 45 17.97 1.01 -4.60
C ILE A 45 16.62 1.36 -5.22
N TYR A 46 16.50 1.27 -6.55
CA TYR A 46 15.25 1.53 -7.26
C TYR A 46 14.16 0.52 -6.89
N LYS A 47 14.52 -0.76 -6.73
CA LYS A 47 13.60 -1.82 -6.32
C LYS A 47 13.06 -1.55 -4.92
N GLN A 48 13.94 -1.17 -3.98
CA GLN A 48 13.54 -0.80 -2.63
C GLN A 48 12.63 0.42 -2.60
N ALA A 49 12.96 1.46 -3.36
CA ALA A 49 12.15 2.67 -3.46
C ALA A 49 10.74 2.37 -3.99
N PHE A 50 10.63 1.53 -5.03
CA PHE A 50 9.35 1.09 -5.56
C PHE A 50 8.53 0.33 -4.52
N TRP A 51 9.12 -0.68 -3.87
CA TRP A 51 8.41 -1.45 -2.84
C TRP A 51 7.99 -0.60 -1.64
N LEU A 52 8.78 0.40 -1.27
CA LEU A 52 8.43 1.33 -0.19
C LEU A 52 7.18 2.14 -0.54
N LEU A 53 7.06 2.59 -1.79
CA LEU A 53 5.86 3.29 -2.27
C LEU A 53 4.62 2.39 -2.23
N VAL A 54 4.75 1.13 -2.69
CA VAL A 54 3.66 0.15 -2.64
C VAL A 54 3.20 -0.11 -1.21
N VAL A 55 4.15 -0.26 -0.28
CA VAL A 55 3.82 -0.49 1.13
C VAL A 55 3.12 0.71 1.76
N GLN A 56 3.60 1.92 1.49
CA GLN A 56 2.96 3.15 1.98
C GLN A 56 1.54 3.31 1.44
N ASP A 57 1.33 3.09 0.15
CA ASP A 57 0.01 3.15 -0.48
C ASP A 57 -0.97 2.13 0.10
N SER A 58 -0.51 0.89 0.33
CA SER A 58 -1.32 -0.14 0.97
C SER A 58 -1.80 0.28 2.36
N ILE A 59 -0.89 0.77 3.20
CA ILE A 59 -1.21 1.17 4.58
C ILE A 59 -2.14 2.39 4.60
N ILE A 60 -1.81 3.43 3.84
CA ILE A 60 -2.62 4.66 3.78
C ILE A 60 -4.01 4.36 3.24
N SER A 61 -4.10 3.57 2.17
CA SER A 61 -5.38 3.20 1.56
C SER A 61 -6.23 2.36 2.51
N ALA A 62 -5.62 1.44 3.26
CA ALA A 62 -6.33 0.67 4.27
C ALA A 62 -6.89 1.54 5.41
N PHE A 63 -6.12 2.50 5.92
CA PHE A 63 -6.61 3.45 6.94
C PHE A 63 -7.79 4.28 6.43
N LYS A 64 -7.80 4.63 5.14
CA LYS A 64 -8.88 5.42 4.52
C LYS A 64 -10.07 4.58 4.05
N GLY A 65 -9.99 3.25 4.10
CA GLY A 65 -11.01 2.37 3.51
C GLY A 65 -11.07 2.42 1.98
N SER A 66 -10.01 2.91 1.33
CA SER A 66 -9.91 3.04 -0.13
C SER A 66 -9.20 1.84 -0.75
N PRO A 67 -9.42 1.55 -2.05
CA PRO A 67 -8.57 0.63 -2.78
C PRO A 67 -7.17 1.23 -2.96
N SER A 68 -6.13 0.40 -2.84
CA SER A 68 -4.76 0.78 -3.16
C SER A 68 -4.62 1.14 -4.63
N ILE A 69 -3.69 2.04 -4.92
CA ILE A 69 -3.42 2.56 -6.27
C ILE A 69 -2.71 1.49 -7.11
N THR A 70 -1.79 0.75 -6.50
CA THR A 70 -1.10 -0.35 -7.18
C THR A 70 -1.83 -1.67 -6.95
N HIS A 71 -2.28 -2.31 -8.03
CA HIS A 71 -2.77 -3.67 -7.95
C HIS A 71 -1.60 -4.65 -8.05
N LEU A 72 -1.42 -5.49 -7.03
CA LEU A 72 -0.27 -6.38 -6.89
C LEU A 72 -0.11 -7.38 -8.05
N THR A 73 -1.18 -7.70 -8.78
CA THR A 73 -1.09 -8.61 -9.95
C THR A 73 -0.39 -7.98 -11.15
N HIS A 74 -0.19 -6.66 -11.17
CA HIS A 74 0.51 -5.95 -12.23
C HIS A 74 1.97 -5.69 -11.90
N VAL A 75 2.43 -6.11 -10.72
CA VAL A 75 3.83 -5.96 -10.29
C VAL A 75 4.58 -7.25 -10.67
N ASP A 76 5.44 -7.14 -11.68
CA ASP A 76 6.39 -8.18 -12.06
C ASP A 76 7.79 -7.79 -11.57
N LEU A 77 7.98 -7.86 -10.25
CA LEU A 77 9.22 -7.50 -9.59
C LEU A 77 9.52 -8.43 -8.42
N ASP A 78 10.77 -8.84 -8.30
CA ASP A 78 11.23 -9.64 -7.16
C ASP A 78 11.25 -8.80 -5.88
N LEU A 79 11.16 -9.48 -4.74
CA LEU A 79 11.34 -8.83 -3.43
C LEU A 79 12.75 -8.23 -3.32
N PRO A 80 12.92 -7.16 -2.50
CA PRO A 80 14.24 -6.63 -2.22
C PRO A 80 15.15 -7.66 -1.57
N VAL A 81 16.46 -7.56 -1.80
CA VAL A 81 17.42 -8.49 -1.20
C VAL A 81 17.55 -8.22 0.30
N SER A 82 17.53 -9.28 1.12
CA SER A 82 17.73 -9.24 2.58
C SER A 82 19.22 -9.03 2.97
N CYS A 83 19.97 -8.27 2.20
CA CYS A 83 21.40 -8.06 2.38
C CYS A 83 21.68 -6.57 2.60
N GLU A 84 22.66 -6.25 3.44
CA GLU A 84 23.03 -4.87 3.70
C GLU A 84 23.72 -4.20 2.51
N HIS A 85 23.60 -2.86 2.42
CA HIS A 85 24.11 -2.08 1.30
C HIS A 85 25.59 -2.31 0.98
N ARG A 86 26.40 -2.58 2.01
CA ARG A 86 27.86 -2.77 1.89
C ARG A 86 28.25 -4.03 1.13
N TYR A 87 27.29 -4.92 0.89
CA TYR A 87 27.49 -6.19 0.18
C TYR A 87 26.76 -6.22 -1.18
N TRP A 88 26.07 -5.14 -1.58
CA TRP A 88 25.33 -5.08 -2.85
C TRP A 88 26.23 -5.06 -4.09
N GLU A 89 27.48 -4.63 -3.96
CA GLU A 89 28.46 -4.62 -5.05
C GLU A 89 29.00 -6.02 -5.39
N LEU A 90 28.70 -7.02 -4.57
CA LEU A 90 29.11 -8.39 -4.81
C LEU A 90 28.25 -9.05 -5.91
N PRO A 91 28.82 -9.93 -6.75
CA PRO A 91 28.07 -10.65 -7.79
C PRO A 91 26.88 -11.44 -7.25
N ASN A 92 26.94 -11.85 -5.97
CA ASN A 92 25.85 -12.47 -5.22
C ASN A 92 25.80 -11.80 -3.83
N PRO A 93 24.95 -10.78 -3.63
CA PRO A 93 24.85 -10.08 -2.35
C PRO A 93 24.22 -11.01 -1.31
N VAL A 94 25.07 -11.65 -0.51
CA VAL A 94 24.66 -12.56 0.57
C VAL A 94 25.11 -11.96 1.90
N GLN A 95 24.19 -11.88 2.85
CA GLN A 95 24.54 -11.49 4.21
C GLN A 95 25.42 -12.57 4.83
N PRO A 96 26.55 -12.23 5.47
CA PRO A 96 27.37 -13.19 6.21
C PRO A 96 26.54 -13.91 7.28
N ALA A 97 26.69 -15.23 7.41
CA ALA A 97 25.91 -16.05 8.35
C ALA A 97 26.07 -15.61 9.81
N ASP A 98 27.22 -15.02 10.14
CA ASP A 98 27.57 -14.61 11.50
C ASP A 98 26.93 -13.27 11.91
N LYS A 99 26.20 -12.59 11.02
CA LYS A 99 25.62 -11.26 11.28
C LYS A 99 24.15 -11.18 10.89
N PRO A 100 23.23 -10.89 11.83
CA PRO A 100 21.84 -10.64 11.47
C PRO A 100 21.74 -9.43 10.54
N SER A 101 20.97 -9.55 9.47
CA SER A 101 20.72 -8.46 8.52
C SER A 101 19.61 -7.56 9.04
N ILE A 102 19.93 -6.31 9.38
CA ILE A 102 18.91 -5.29 9.66
C ILE A 102 18.03 -5.10 8.40
N SER A 103 18.64 -5.21 7.21
CA SER A 103 17.95 -5.12 5.93
C SER A 103 16.96 -6.26 5.68
N ALA A 104 16.99 -7.36 6.45
CA ALA A 104 16.00 -8.44 6.32
C ALA A 104 14.59 -8.03 6.78
N TYR A 105 14.47 -6.98 7.61
CA TYR A 105 13.16 -6.46 8.02
C TYR A 105 12.31 -6.03 6.83
N PHE A 106 12.90 -5.30 5.88
CA PHE A 106 12.13 -4.67 4.81
C PHE A 106 11.51 -5.67 3.82
N PRO A 107 12.23 -6.69 3.32
CA PRO A 107 11.63 -7.76 2.52
C PRO A 107 10.51 -8.51 3.25
N ALA A 108 10.69 -8.79 4.55
CA ALA A 108 9.65 -9.41 5.37
C ALA A 108 8.42 -8.50 5.51
N TYR A 109 8.63 -7.20 5.68
CA TYR A 109 7.57 -6.21 5.76
C TYR A 109 6.77 -6.13 4.45
N VAL A 110 7.46 -6.13 3.30
CA VAL A 110 6.81 -6.19 1.98
C VAL A 110 5.96 -7.47 1.85
N GLN A 111 6.48 -8.63 2.24
CA GLN A 111 5.72 -9.89 2.21
C GLN A 111 4.44 -9.82 3.05
N LEU A 112 4.53 -9.27 4.26
CA LEU A 112 3.36 -9.06 5.12
C LEU A 112 2.35 -8.13 4.45
N THR A 113 2.80 -7.05 3.84
CA THR A 113 1.91 -6.14 3.10
C THR A 113 1.23 -6.81 1.91
N LEU A 114 1.92 -7.71 1.19
CA LEU A 114 1.31 -8.49 0.10
C LEU A 114 0.18 -9.39 0.60
N ILE A 115 0.37 -10.03 1.76
CA ILE A 115 -0.67 -10.86 2.40
C ILE A 115 -1.84 -9.98 2.84
N PHE A 116 -1.53 -8.87 3.49
CA PHE A 116 -2.52 -7.90 3.94
C PHE A 116 -3.40 -7.39 2.80
N GLU A 117 -2.79 -7.00 1.68
CA GLU A 117 -3.52 -6.57 0.47
C GLU A 117 -4.43 -7.65 -0.11
N ARG A 118 -3.99 -8.91 -0.13
CA ARG A 118 -4.83 -10.02 -0.58
C ARG A 118 -6.07 -10.17 0.29
N ILE A 119 -5.90 -10.10 1.61
CA ILE A 119 -7.00 -10.17 2.57
C ILE A 119 -7.93 -8.97 2.40
N ARG A 120 -7.38 -7.76 2.36
CA ARG A 120 -8.14 -6.51 2.18
C ARG A 120 -9.00 -6.55 0.92
N ASN A 121 -8.43 -6.96 -0.21
CA ASN A 121 -9.15 -7.07 -1.47
C ASN A 121 -10.23 -8.18 -1.44
N ALA A 122 -10.00 -9.28 -0.72
CA ALA A 122 -11.02 -10.31 -0.53
C ALA A 122 -12.21 -9.80 0.30
N VAL A 123 -11.94 -9.11 1.42
CA VAL A 123 -12.97 -8.52 2.28
C VAL A 123 -13.79 -7.47 1.52
N VAL A 124 -13.14 -6.56 0.79
CA VAL A 124 -13.83 -5.54 -0.01
C VAL A 124 -14.71 -6.19 -1.08
N ARG A 125 -14.22 -7.23 -1.77
CA ARG A 125 -15.04 -7.96 -2.75
C ARG A 125 -16.27 -8.63 -2.12
N ILE A 126 -16.09 -9.26 -0.96
CA ILE A 126 -17.19 -9.87 -0.21
C ILE A 126 -18.23 -8.81 0.17
N LEU A 127 -17.79 -7.68 0.73
CA LEU A 127 -18.67 -6.58 1.11
C LEU A 127 -19.42 -5.98 -0.08
N LEU A 128 -18.76 -5.81 -1.23
CA LEU A 128 -19.41 -5.31 -2.44
C LEU A 128 -20.48 -6.29 -2.94
N VAL A 129 -20.19 -7.59 -2.95
CA VAL A 129 -21.18 -8.63 -3.29
C VAL A 129 -22.37 -8.59 -2.31
N PHE A 130 -22.13 -8.40 -1.02
CA PHE A 130 -23.21 -8.26 -0.04
C PHE A 130 -23.99 -6.95 -0.19
N CYS A 131 -23.37 -5.84 -0.57
CA CYS A 131 -24.07 -4.57 -0.87
C CYS A 131 -24.89 -4.64 -2.17
N ASP A 132 -24.44 -5.41 -3.16
CA ASP A 132 -25.20 -5.64 -4.40
C ASP A 132 -26.39 -6.61 -4.15
N ILE A 133 -26.26 -7.53 -3.19
CA ILE A 133 -27.32 -8.48 -2.79
C ILE A 133 -28.29 -7.86 -1.77
N ILE A 134 -27.78 -7.03 -0.86
CA ILE A 134 -28.55 -6.31 0.17
C ILE A 134 -28.45 -4.83 -0.19
N PRO A 135 -29.43 -4.26 -0.91
CA PRO A 135 -29.45 -2.82 -1.12
C PRO A 135 -29.60 -2.17 0.26
N ILE A 136 -28.50 -1.65 0.81
CA ILE A 136 -28.56 -0.72 1.92
C ILE A 136 -29.23 0.52 1.36
N ARG A 137 -30.55 0.52 1.47
CA ARG A 137 -31.40 1.64 1.08
C ARG A 137 -31.12 2.73 2.11
N PHE A 138 -30.13 3.57 1.83
CA PHE A 138 -29.99 4.82 2.56
C PHE A 138 -31.34 5.53 2.45
N PRO A 139 -32.01 5.87 3.57
CA PRO A 139 -33.25 6.61 3.50
C PRO A 139 -32.96 7.89 2.72
N PRO A 140 -33.85 8.28 1.80
CA PRO A 140 -33.59 9.45 0.99
C PRO A 140 -33.46 10.65 1.93
N GLN A 141 -32.30 11.30 1.92
CA GLN A 141 -32.11 12.60 2.55
C GLN A 141 -32.88 13.62 1.72
N TYR A 142 -34.19 13.74 1.96
CA TYR A 142 -34.95 14.88 1.51
C TYR A 142 -35.07 15.89 2.65
N PRO A 143 -34.80 17.18 2.39
CA PRO A 143 -35.00 18.21 3.39
C PRO A 143 -36.50 18.45 3.54
N VAL A 144 -37.03 18.30 4.76
CA VAL A 144 -38.34 18.86 5.11
C VAL A 144 -38.08 19.90 6.21
N ASN A 145 -38.21 21.17 5.83
CA ASN A 145 -38.35 22.32 6.72
C ASN A 145 -37.24 22.57 7.76
N GLY A 146 -35.98 22.63 7.33
CA GLY A 146 -34.97 23.50 7.96
C GLY A 146 -34.61 23.25 9.43
N GLN A 147 -34.88 22.07 9.98
CA GLN A 147 -34.39 21.67 11.32
C GLN A 147 -33.42 20.49 11.19
N ILE A 148 -32.21 20.70 11.70
CA ILE A 148 -31.19 19.66 11.86
C ILE A 148 -31.64 18.80 13.05
N CYS A 149 -32.09 17.57 12.81
CA CYS A 149 -32.23 16.58 13.88
C CYS A 149 -30.82 16.20 14.35
N SER A 150 -30.51 16.53 15.60
CA SER A 150 -29.28 16.11 16.28
C SER A 150 -29.26 14.59 16.47
N GLU A 151 -28.09 13.99 16.28
CA GLU A 151 -27.76 12.59 16.59
C GLU A 151 -28.20 12.20 18.01
N ALA A 152 -29.29 11.43 18.12
CA ALA A 152 -29.57 10.59 19.28
C ALA A 152 -30.74 9.65 18.95
N GLU A 153 -30.43 8.45 18.45
CA GLU A 153 -31.12 7.20 18.79
C GLU A 153 -30.48 6.07 17.98
N ILE A 154 -29.43 5.49 18.57
CA ILE A 154 -29.01 4.12 18.29
C ILE A 154 -29.27 3.35 19.58
N VAL A 155 -29.85 2.17 19.43
CA VAL A 155 -30.05 1.08 20.40
C VAL A 155 -31.42 1.04 21.10
N GLU A 156 -32.38 0.39 20.44
CA GLU A 156 -33.27 -0.58 21.10
C GLU A 156 -33.53 -1.72 20.11
N LEU A 157 -32.73 -2.80 20.20
CA LEU A 157 -33.07 -4.17 19.80
C LEU A 157 -32.03 -5.12 20.44
N GLU A 158 -32.12 -5.28 21.77
CA GLU A 158 -32.08 -6.55 22.52
C GLU A 158 -32.50 -6.32 23.97
#